data_AF-A0A9X3PE37-F1
#
_entry.id   AF-A0A9X3PE37-F1
#
_cell.length_a   1.000
_cell.length_b   1.000
_cell.length_c   1.000
_cell.angle_alpha   90.00
_cell.angle_beta   90.00
_cell.angle_gamma   90.00
#
_symmetry.space_group_name_H-M   'P 1'
#
loop_
_entity.id
_entity.type
_entity.pdbx_description
1 polymer ?
#
loop_
_entity_poly.entity_id
_entity_poly.type
_entity_poly.pdbx_seq_one_letter_code
_entity_poly.pdbx_strand_id
1 'polypeptide(L)'
;MSWLEVRLSEEGEGTVLELVHEAPVDPEMWRQYGPGAVGIGWDGLLHSFGHYLETAESLDPDEWEQWMTGTEGIAYARLLGDAWGAAAIADGDDPEAAKAAVDAVVAFYTVPPQQPES
;
A
#
# COMPACT_ATOMS: atom_id res chain seq x y z
N MET A 1 19.25 4.69 1.69
CA MET A 1 19.60 3.27 1.48
C MET A 1 18.52 2.46 2.15
N SER A 2 17.83 1.59 1.40
CA SER A 2 16.89 0.60 1.93
C SER A 2 17.37 -0.80 1.54
N TRP A 3 16.78 -1.83 2.12
CA TRP A 3 16.98 -3.23 1.72
C TRP A 3 15.65 -3.95 1.59
N LEU A 4 15.64 -4.90 0.67
CA LEU A 4 14.51 -5.74 0.36
C LEU A 4 14.97 -7.19 0.49
N GLU A 5 14.24 -7.96 1.28
CA GLU A 5 14.40 -9.40 1.36
C GLU A 5 13.13 -10.08 0.85
N VAL A 6 13.31 -11.01 -0.08
CA VAL A 6 12.23 -11.84 -0.61
C VAL A 6 12.60 -13.29 -0.34
N ARG A 7 11.72 -14.02 0.35
CA ARG A 7 11.86 -15.45 0.61
C ARG A 7 10.73 -16.18 -0.08
N LEU A 8 11.09 -17.27 -0.75
CA LEU A 8 10.14 -18.18 -1.38
C LEU A 8 10.30 -19.54 -0.73
N SER A 9 9.19 -20.12 -0.26
CA SER A 9 9.17 -21.48 0.27
C SER A 9 8.04 -22.29 -0.36
N GLU A 10 8.29 -23.57 -0.55
CA GLU A 10 7.29 -24.52 -1.06
C GLU A 10 6.12 -24.64 -0.07
N GLU A 11 4.89 -24.58 -0.59
CA GLU A 11 3.67 -24.85 0.18
C GLU A 11 2.71 -25.70 -0.66
N GLY A 12 2.82 -27.02 -0.53
CA GLY A 12 2.01 -27.96 -1.31
C GLY A 12 2.26 -27.80 -2.82
N GLU A 13 1.21 -27.49 -3.57
CA GLU A 13 1.30 -27.19 -5.02
C GLU A 13 1.62 -25.70 -5.30
N GLY A 14 1.74 -24.88 -4.26
CA GLY A 14 1.98 -23.44 -4.35
C GLY A 14 3.33 -23.00 -3.77
N THR A 15 3.47 -21.69 -3.64
CA THR A 15 4.66 -21.04 -3.07
C THR A 15 4.20 -19.93 -2.13
N VAL A 16 4.76 -19.90 -0.92
CA VAL A 16 4.64 -18.75 -0.02
C VAL A 16 5.71 -17.74 -0.41
N LEU A 17 5.28 -16.52 -0.66
CA LEU A 17 6.16 -15.37 -0.87
C LEU A 17 6.12 -14.51 0.38
N GLU A 18 7.27 -14.35 1.03
CA GLU A 18 7.48 -13.40 2.12
C GLU A 18 8.32 -12.24 1.60
N LEU A 19 7.86 -11.00 1.84
CA LEU A 19 8.55 -9.79 1.45
C LEU A 19 8.78 -8.91 2.68
N VAL A 20 10.02 -8.52 2.92
CA VAL A 20 10.41 -7.58 3.97
C VAL A 20 11.13 -6.41 3.34
N HIS A 21 10.58 -5.20 3.50
CA HIS A 21 11.21 -3.96 3.07
C HIS A 21 11.54 -3.12 4.29
N GLU A 22 12.82 -2.85 4.50
CA GLU A 22 13.32 -2.07 5.62
C GLU A 22 14.10 -0.86 5.10
N ALA A 23 13.74 0.31 5.61
CA ALA A 23 14.29 1.58 5.14
C ALA A 23 14.25 2.62 6.27
N PRO A 24 15.24 3.53 6.35
CA PRO A 24 15.05 4.80 7.03
C PRO A 24 13.97 5.60 6.28
N VAL A 25 12.83 5.84 6.94
CA VAL A 25 11.77 6.70 6.40
C VAL A 25 11.92 8.10 6.96
N ASP A 26 11.62 9.10 6.13
CA ASP A 26 11.58 10.48 6.59
C ASP A 26 10.59 10.63 7.78
N PRO A 27 10.99 11.23 8.91
CA PRO A 27 10.13 11.30 10.09
C PRO A 27 8.86 12.13 9.89
N GLU A 28 8.84 13.08 8.96
CA GLU A 28 7.65 13.85 8.62
C GLU A 28 6.68 13.00 7.79
N MET A 29 7.20 12.27 6.79
CA MET A 29 6.41 11.30 6.02
C MET A 29 5.82 10.21 6.92
N TRP A 30 6.62 9.65 7.82
CA TRP A 30 6.16 8.61 8.75
C TRP A 30 5.06 9.11 9.69
N ARG A 31 5.20 10.34 10.20
CA ARG A 31 4.18 10.95 11.05
C ARG A 31 2.89 11.23 10.29
N GLN A 32 2.99 11.61 9.03
CA GLN A 32 1.84 12.00 8.21
C GLN A 32 1.05 10.80 7.69
N TYR A 33 1.74 9.74 7.27
CA TYR A 33 1.14 8.63 6.52
C TYR A 33 1.32 7.26 7.19
N GLY A 34 2.11 7.19 8.27
CA GLY A 34 2.37 5.95 8.99
C GLY A 34 3.03 4.89 8.10
N PRO A 35 2.92 3.60 8.47
CA PRO A 35 3.44 2.51 7.64
C PRO A 35 2.71 2.37 6.29
N GLY A 36 1.48 2.88 6.19
CA GLY A 36 0.72 2.86 4.93
C GLY A 36 1.41 3.59 3.78
N ALA A 37 2.30 4.56 4.08
CA ALA A 37 3.08 5.31 3.09
C ALA A 37 3.90 4.42 2.15
N VAL A 38 4.32 3.26 2.64
CA VAL A 38 5.12 2.28 1.91
C VAL A 38 4.33 0.98 1.73
N GLY A 39 3.52 0.61 2.72
CA GLY A 39 2.76 -0.64 2.75
C GLY A 39 1.73 -0.79 1.64
N ILE A 40 0.89 0.23 1.42
CA ILE A 40 -0.18 0.18 0.39
C ILE A 40 0.41 -0.02 -1.01
N GLY A 41 1.58 0.58 -1.29
CA GLY A 41 2.29 0.38 -2.55
C GLY A 41 2.74 -1.07 -2.76
N TRP A 42 3.24 -1.73 -1.70
CA TRP A 42 3.60 -3.15 -1.77
C TRP A 42 2.38 -4.05 -1.98
N ASP A 43 1.27 -3.77 -1.31
CA ASP A 43 0.02 -4.51 -1.49
C ASP A 43 -0.50 -4.39 -2.93
N GLY A 44 -0.45 -3.18 -3.51
CA GLY A 44 -0.80 -2.94 -4.91
C GLY A 44 0.13 -3.66 -5.89
N LEU A 45 1.43 -3.72 -5.61
CA LEU A 45 2.39 -4.49 -6.40
C LEU A 45 2.10 -6.00 -6.35
N LEU A 46 1.80 -6.53 -5.15
CA LEU A 46 1.47 -7.95 -5.00
C LEU A 46 0.14 -8.29 -5.68
N HIS A 47 -0.83 -7.37 -5.68
CA HIS A 47 -2.07 -7.50 -6.43
C HIS A 47 -1.81 -7.60 -7.94
N SER A 48 -1.02 -6.68 -8.51
CA SER A 48 -0.70 -6.70 -9.94
C SER A 48 0.15 -7.92 -10.34
N PHE A 49 1.02 -8.38 -9.44
CA PHE A 49 1.78 -9.61 -9.63
C PHE A 49 0.87 -10.85 -9.64
N GLY A 50 -0.12 -10.93 -8.76
CA GLY A 50 -1.14 -11.98 -8.78
C GLY A 50 -1.90 -12.02 -10.10
N HIS A 51 -2.34 -10.85 -10.61
CA HIS A 51 -2.95 -10.74 -11.93
C HIS A 51 -2.04 -11.29 -13.04
N TYR A 52 -0.77 -10.88 -13.06
CA TYR A 52 0.19 -11.38 -14.04
C TYR A 52 0.40 -12.89 -13.97
N LEU A 53 0.45 -13.49 -12.78
CA LEU A 53 0.58 -14.93 -12.63
C LEU A 53 -0.62 -15.69 -13.21
N GLU A 54 -1.82 -15.11 -13.15
CA GLU A 54 -3.06 -15.72 -13.66
C GLU A 54 -3.22 -15.54 -15.18
N THR A 55 -2.87 -14.38 -15.71
CA THR A 55 -3.19 -13.98 -17.09
C THR A 55 -1.99 -13.94 -18.03
N ALA A 56 -0.76 -13.87 -17.49
CA ALA A 56 0.46 -13.48 -18.18
C ALA A 56 0.42 -12.08 -18.82
N GLU A 57 -0.48 -11.21 -18.34
CA GLU A 57 -0.64 -9.83 -18.78
C GLU A 57 -0.40 -8.86 -17.61
N SER A 58 0.13 -7.68 -17.91
CA SER A 58 0.29 -6.62 -16.91
C SER A 58 -0.97 -5.77 -16.83
N LEU A 59 -1.30 -5.29 -15.63
CA LEU A 59 -2.33 -4.25 -15.50
C LEU A 59 -1.90 -2.98 -16.24
N ASP A 60 -2.85 -2.36 -16.95
CA ASP A 60 -2.63 -1.05 -17.55
C ASP A 60 -2.54 0.03 -16.43
N PRO A 61 -1.44 0.79 -16.36
CA PRO A 61 -1.26 1.78 -15.30
C PRO A 61 -2.31 2.90 -15.33
N ASP A 62 -2.74 3.36 -16.51
CA ASP A 62 -3.70 4.45 -16.65
C ASP A 62 -5.10 3.99 -16.24
N GLU A 63 -5.46 2.74 -16.54
CA GLU A 63 -6.71 2.13 -16.09
C GLU A 63 -6.71 1.91 -14.57
N TRP A 64 -5.58 1.47 -14.00
CA TRP A 64 -5.42 1.31 -12.56
C TRP A 64 -5.55 2.63 -11.81
N GLU A 65 -4.88 3.70 -12.27
CA GLU A 65 -4.98 5.02 -11.67
C GLU A 65 -6.42 5.56 -11.74
N GLN A 66 -7.11 5.41 -12.86
CA GLN A 66 -8.51 5.80 -12.98
C GLN A 66 -9.40 5.01 -12.01
N TRP A 67 -9.21 3.70 -11.93
CA TRP A 67 -9.96 2.84 -11.01
C TRP A 67 -9.73 3.20 -9.54
N MET A 68 -8.48 3.50 -9.15
CA MET A 68 -8.10 3.88 -7.78
C MET A 68 -8.87 5.10 -7.26
N THR A 69 -9.25 6.02 -8.16
CA THR A 69 -10.05 7.22 -7.82
C THR A 69 -11.56 6.97 -7.81
N GLY A 70 -12.01 5.79 -8.26
CA GLY A 70 -13.39 5.35 -8.23
C GLY A 70 -13.81 4.79 -6.87
N THR A 71 -15.11 4.48 -6.72
CA THR A 71 -15.69 3.98 -5.46
C THR A 71 -14.98 2.71 -4.95
N GLU A 72 -14.73 1.76 -5.85
CA GLU A 72 -14.09 0.48 -5.54
C GLU A 72 -12.61 0.66 -5.19
N GLY A 73 -11.89 1.52 -5.92
CA GLY A 73 -10.49 1.85 -5.63
C GLY A 73 -10.32 2.55 -4.28
N ILE A 74 -11.24 3.46 -3.92
CA ILE A 74 -11.27 4.10 -2.61
C ILE A 74 -11.50 3.07 -1.50
N ALA A 75 -12.45 2.16 -1.69
CA ALA A 75 -12.71 1.09 -0.72
C ALA A 75 -11.50 0.14 -0.58
N TYR A 76 -10.80 -0.15 -1.68
CA TYR A 76 -9.59 -0.95 -1.68
C TYR A 76 -8.44 -0.26 -0.93
N ALA A 77 -8.14 1.01 -1.23
CA ALA A 77 -7.15 1.79 -0.49
C ALA A 77 -7.48 1.86 1.00
N ARG A 78 -8.76 2.02 1.35
CA ARG A 78 -9.22 2.05 2.73
C ARG A 78 -8.97 0.73 3.45
N LEU A 79 -9.28 -0.40 2.81
CA LEU A 79 -9.01 -1.73 3.35
C LEU A 79 -7.53 -1.93 3.68
N LEU A 80 -6.64 -1.57 2.76
CA LEU A 80 -5.19 -1.68 2.96
C LEU A 80 -4.70 -0.72 4.05
N GLY A 81 -5.14 0.53 4.01
CA GLY A 81 -4.80 1.54 5.01
C GLY A 81 -5.20 1.11 6.41
N ASP A 82 -6.44 0.63 6.60
CA ASP A 82 -6.93 0.15 7.89
C ASP A 82 -6.10 -1.04 8.42
N ALA A 83 -5.66 -1.95 7.53
CA ALA A 83 -4.80 -3.07 7.92
C ALA A 83 -3.42 -2.60 8.41
N TRP A 84 -2.78 -1.66 7.70
CA TRP A 84 -1.52 -1.06 8.13
C TRP A 84 -1.66 -0.21 9.39
N GLY A 85 -2.78 0.49 9.56
CA GLY A 85 -3.10 1.21 10.80
C GLY A 85 -3.25 0.28 12.00
N ALA A 86 -3.92 -0.87 11.81
CA ALA A 86 -4.03 -1.89 12.85
C ALA A 86 -2.66 -2.48 13.23
N ALA A 87 -1.78 -2.71 12.24
CA ALA A 87 -0.41 -3.15 12.49
C ALA A 87 0.39 -2.11 13.28
N ALA A 88 0.28 -0.82 12.94
CA ALA A 88 0.93 0.27 13.68
C ALA A 88 0.49 0.31 15.15
N ILE A 89 -0.82 0.21 15.40
CA ILE A 89 -1.38 0.19 16.76
C ILE A 89 -0.88 -1.03 17.54
N ALA A 90 -0.81 -2.19 16.89
CA ALA A 90 -0.27 -3.41 17.51
C ALA A 90 1.22 -3.28 17.86
N ASP A 91 1.98 -2.48 17.11
CA ASP A 91 3.39 -2.15 17.37
C ASP A 91 3.57 -1.04 18.44
N GLY A 92 2.48 -0.39 18.84
CA GLY A 92 2.45 0.56 19.97
C GLY A 92 2.18 2.02 19.61
N ASP A 93 1.85 2.31 18.35
CA ASP A 93 1.46 3.67 17.95
C ASP A 93 0.13 4.09 18.59
N ASP A 94 -0.02 5.41 18.79
CA ASP A 94 -1.27 5.98 19.31
C ASP A 94 -2.44 5.73 18.33
N PRO A 95 -3.59 5.20 18.80
CA PRO A 95 -4.71 4.88 17.92
C PRO A 95 -5.29 6.07 17.14
N GLU A 96 -5.31 7.28 17.71
CA GLU A 96 -5.81 8.46 16.99
C GLU A 96 -4.81 8.93 15.93
N ALA A 97 -3.52 8.91 16.26
CA ALA A 97 -2.45 9.21 15.29
C ALA A 97 -2.44 8.19 14.13
N ALA A 98 -2.56 6.91 14.42
CA ALA A 98 -2.63 5.85 13.40
C ALA A 98 -3.86 6.04 12.50
N LYS A 99 -5.02 6.36 13.06
CA LYS A 99 -6.22 6.66 12.28
C LYS A 99 -6.04 7.87 11.37
N ALA A 100 -5.46 8.96 11.88
CA ALA A 100 -5.20 10.15 11.08
C ALA A 100 -4.21 9.85 9.93
N ALA A 101 -3.20 9.03 10.17
CA ALA A 101 -2.26 8.57 9.15
C ALA A 101 -2.94 7.73 8.07
N VAL A 102 -3.87 6.84 8.46
CA VAL A 102 -4.69 6.07 7.51
C VAL A 102 -5.56 6.98 6.65
N ASP A 103 -6.26 7.94 7.27
CA ASP A 103 -7.07 8.91 6.52
C ASP A 103 -6.22 9.70 5.51
N ALA A 104 -5.03 10.14 5.91
CA ALA A 104 -4.11 10.87 5.05
C ALA A 104 -3.59 10.03 3.89
N VAL A 105 -3.16 8.79 4.13
CA VAL A 105 -2.58 7.94 3.09
C VAL A 105 -3.63 7.44 2.11
N VAL A 106 -4.85 7.15 2.57
CA VAL A 106 -5.97 6.81 1.69
C VAL A 106 -6.28 7.98 0.76
N ALA A 107 -6.31 9.22 1.28
CA ALA A 107 -6.51 10.40 0.45
C ALA A 107 -5.37 10.57 -0.58
N PHE A 108 -4.11 10.31 -0.19
CA PHE A 108 -2.97 10.36 -1.10
C PHE A 108 -3.11 9.43 -2.31
N TYR A 109 -3.61 8.20 -2.12
CA TYR A 109 -3.78 7.23 -3.21
C TYR A 109 -5.03 7.44 -4.08
N THR A 110 -6.02 8.20 -3.60
CA THR A 110 -7.36 8.20 -4.19
C THR A 110 -7.86 9.57 -4.63
N VAL A 111 -7.20 10.65 -4.19
CA VAL A 111 -7.53 12.02 -4.57
C VAL A 111 -6.54 12.51 -5.61
N PRO A 112 -6.99 12.83 -6.84
CA PRO A 112 -6.12 13.41 -7.85
C PRO A 112 -5.45 14.69 -7.34
N PRO A 113 -4.18 14.95 -7.70
CA PRO A 113 -3.53 16.21 -7.34
C PRO A 113 -4.33 17.37 -7.93
N GLN A 114 -4.61 18.39 -7.11
CA GLN A 114 -5.24 19.62 -7.60
C GLN A 114 -4.29 20.26 -8.61
N GLN A 115 -4.73 20.41 -9.86
CA GLN A 115 -3.96 21.19 -10.82
C GLN A 115 -3.92 22.64 -10.34
N PRO A 116 -2.75 23.30 -10.36
CA PRO A 116 -2.69 24.71 -10.01
C PRO A 116 -3.63 25.48 -10.96
N GLU A 117 -4.50 26.31 -10.38
CA GLU A 117 -5.35 27.21 -11.16
C GLU A 117 -4.45 28.03 -12.09
N SER A 118 -4.77 27.99 -13.39
CA SER A 118 -4.01 28.62 -14.47
C SER A 118 -4.16 30.13 -14.49
#